data_AF-A0A8B6HCK9-F1
#
_entry.id   AF-A0A8B6HCK9-F1
#
_cell.length_a   1.000
_cell.length_b   1.000
_cell.length_c   1.000
_cell.angle_alpha   90.00
_cell.angle_beta   90.00
_cell.angle_gamma   90.00
#
_symmetry.space_group_name_H-M   'P 1'
#
loop_
_entity.id
_entity.type
_entity.pdbx_description
1 polymer ?
#
loop_
_entity_poly.entity_id
_entity_poly.type
_entity_poly.pdbx_seq_one_letter_code
_entity_poly.pdbx_strand_id
1 'polypeptide(L)'
;MCPVCKNIDIRNKVENFDKLENCTVIEGSLSILLIEGANEEQYRQLSFPNLVEITDYLLLYRVYGLKTLSNIFPNLSVIRGQRLFFNFAFVAFEMMDLEELGLIGLTVIERGAVRLEKNPMLCYIDTIDWTRIAKGVDRKDHFIKDNKKTAECVDMCPAYCAATPKSEFENHREIKRCWTYNHCQKNLDCFCGKDRFCIHNRTGCCSENCLGGCSGESSMDCDACKNVIFTDQRESRCRNSCPGGTYMYKNRRCLLEKECLDLKLKLLNDPALGNDYPGLCVAECPAGFTRDSMDNTLNRCIKCKDTCPKECSGKKVDSVQAAQDLSGCTKIYGALEIRIMKGSNIQQELETNLGQITEINEYLWIHNSHALLSLNFFKKLRVIGGESLVNGYALLVNDNEKLQTLFPKDVENNLTIKSGNLTFHYNRKLCVRLINTFEKNIKMSKTAPILNDISNSTNGDQAPCHVSTLNLTVFQVTGHVAFLKWDRYKMGDTRALISYVIKYKEAPFQNVSIFEGRDACSDDIWKTRDILNKNTMKNSKTIPALLVQLRPWTQYAVFVQTYMTSSTQYGAMSKLIYFRTAAS
;
A
#
# COMPACT_ATOMS: atom_id res chain seq x y z
N MET A 1 8.96 27.12 -23.22
CA MET A 1 8.40 26.04 -22.39
C MET A 1 7.54 26.71 -21.33
N CYS A 2 6.24 26.41 -21.28
CA CYS A 2 5.37 26.95 -20.23
C CYS A 2 5.86 26.42 -18.87
N PRO A 3 6.06 27.25 -17.83
CA PRO A 3 6.59 26.78 -16.57
C PRO A 3 5.56 25.88 -15.88
N VAL A 4 6.02 24.69 -15.48
CA VAL A 4 5.20 23.66 -14.83
C VAL A 4 5.56 23.62 -13.36
N CYS A 5 4.58 23.85 -12.51
CA CYS A 5 4.69 23.80 -11.07
C CYS A 5 4.16 22.46 -10.54
N LYS A 6 4.69 21.99 -9.41
CA LYS A 6 4.17 20.79 -8.71
C LYS A 6 2.98 21.18 -7.82
N ASN A 7 2.60 20.32 -6.86
CA ASN A 7 1.62 20.68 -5.84
C ASN A 7 1.97 22.02 -5.17
N ILE A 8 1.00 22.92 -5.09
CA ILE A 8 1.15 24.22 -4.45
C ILE A 8 0.22 24.28 -3.24
N ASP A 9 0.83 24.59 -2.10
CA ASP A 9 0.14 24.80 -0.83
C ASP A 9 0.46 26.21 -0.31
N ILE A 10 -0.59 27.03 -0.25
CA ILE A 10 -0.57 28.42 0.19
C ILE A 10 -1.36 28.48 1.49
N ARG A 11 -0.67 28.84 2.57
CA ARG A 11 -1.26 28.92 3.90
C ARG A 11 -0.69 30.04 4.74
N ASN A 12 -1.43 30.44 5.78
CA ASN A 12 -1.07 31.43 6.81
C ASN A 12 -0.92 32.88 6.33
N LYS A 13 -0.30 33.12 5.16
CA LYS A 13 0.15 34.44 4.70
C LYS A 13 -0.15 34.66 3.23
N VAL A 14 -0.52 35.88 2.85
CA VAL A 14 -0.87 36.26 1.47
C VAL A 14 0.37 36.26 0.57
N GLU A 15 1.55 36.58 1.10
CA GLU A 15 2.82 36.59 0.34
C GLU A 15 3.18 35.18 -0.19
N ASN A 16 2.60 34.11 0.37
CA ASN A 16 2.83 32.77 -0.15
C ASN A 16 2.19 32.52 -1.52
N PHE A 17 1.35 33.43 -2.03
CA PHE A 17 0.87 33.40 -3.41
C PHE A 17 2.00 33.57 -4.43
N ASP A 18 3.16 34.13 -4.06
CA ASP A 18 4.33 34.27 -4.94
C ASP A 18 4.82 32.92 -5.51
N LYS A 19 4.48 31.80 -4.86
CA LYS A 19 4.72 30.44 -5.37
C LYS A 19 4.04 30.15 -6.71
N LEU A 20 3.03 30.94 -7.07
CA LEU A 20 2.29 30.85 -8.33
C LEU A 20 2.92 31.70 -9.44
N GLU A 21 3.93 32.50 -9.13
CA GLU A 21 4.64 33.29 -10.14
C GLU A 21 5.20 32.40 -11.24
N ASN A 22 4.96 32.81 -12.49
CA ASN A 22 5.34 32.08 -13.70
C ASN A 22 4.67 30.71 -13.87
N CYS A 23 3.84 30.20 -12.95
CA CYS A 23 3.17 28.92 -13.11
C CYS A 23 2.08 29.01 -14.19
N THR A 24 2.26 28.28 -15.29
CA THR A 24 1.20 28.11 -16.30
C THR A 24 0.35 26.88 -16.03
N VAL A 25 0.99 25.80 -15.57
CA VAL A 25 0.33 24.53 -15.26
C VAL A 25 0.78 24.07 -13.89
N ILE A 26 -0.19 23.68 -13.05
CA ILE A 26 0.04 23.00 -11.78
C ILE A 26 -0.17 21.50 -12.01
N GLU A 27 0.94 20.75 -12.14
CA GLU A 27 0.95 19.28 -12.16
C GLU A 27 0.79 18.71 -10.74
N GLY A 28 -0.39 18.94 -10.17
CA GLY A 28 -0.78 18.55 -8.82
C GLY A 28 -2.05 19.27 -8.39
N SER A 29 -2.23 19.43 -7.08
CA SER A 29 -3.30 20.24 -6.50
C SER A 29 -2.84 21.65 -6.15
N LEU A 30 -3.80 22.58 -6.19
CA LEU A 30 -3.66 23.93 -5.63
C LEU A 30 -4.53 24.03 -4.38
N SER A 31 -3.89 24.22 -3.23
CA SER A 31 -4.60 24.36 -1.96
C SER A 31 -4.28 25.72 -1.35
N ILE A 32 -5.31 26.53 -1.11
CA ILE A 32 -5.24 27.85 -0.48
C ILE A 32 -6.06 27.78 0.80
N LEU A 33 -5.38 27.77 1.95
CA LEU A 33 -6.01 27.42 3.22
C LEU A 33 -5.47 28.20 4.41
N LEU A 34 -6.32 28.45 5.41
CA LEU A 34 -5.93 29.00 6.71
C LEU A 34 -5.15 30.31 6.59
N ILE A 35 -5.70 31.31 5.88
CA ILE A 35 -5.13 32.66 5.85
C ILE A 35 -6.02 33.55 6.69
N GLU A 36 -5.54 33.88 7.88
CA GLU A 36 -6.24 34.67 8.89
C GLU A 36 -5.64 36.08 8.96
N GLY A 37 -6.48 37.10 9.09
CA GLY A 37 -6.04 38.49 9.27
C GLY A 37 -5.58 39.21 8.01
N ALA A 38 -5.78 38.63 6.82
CA ALA A 38 -5.61 39.32 5.54
C ALA A 38 -6.82 40.22 5.25
N ASN A 39 -6.57 41.35 4.57
CA ASN A 39 -7.62 42.26 4.11
C ASN A 39 -7.85 42.14 2.60
N GLU A 40 -8.94 42.75 2.14
CA GLU A 40 -9.32 42.71 0.72
C GLU A 40 -8.27 43.35 -0.20
N GLU A 41 -7.62 44.44 0.24
CA GLU A 41 -6.65 45.19 -0.57
C GLU A 41 -5.42 44.34 -0.93
N GLN A 42 -4.97 43.49 0.00
CA GLN A 42 -3.86 42.57 -0.23
C GLN A 42 -4.17 41.58 -1.36
N TYR A 43 -5.41 41.09 -1.46
CA TYR A 43 -5.81 40.20 -2.55
C TYR A 43 -6.03 40.92 -3.88
N ARG A 44 -6.47 42.18 -3.86
CA ARG A 44 -6.67 42.97 -5.09
C ARG A 44 -5.39 43.19 -5.88
N GLN A 45 -4.24 43.17 -5.21
CA GLN A 45 -2.92 43.32 -5.85
C GLN A 45 -2.43 42.02 -6.50
N LEU A 46 -3.03 40.87 -6.18
CA LEU A 46 -2.62 39.58 -6.72
C LEU A 46 -3.25 39.32 -8.08
N SER A 47 -2.41 38.91 -9.03
CA SER A 47 -2.87 38.41 -10.33
C SER A 47 -1.91 37.39 -10.91
N PHE A 48 -2.43 36.21 -11.23
CA PHE A 48 -1.69 35.10 -11.83
C PHE A 48 -2.33 34.72 -13.18
N PRO A 49 -2.28 35.60 -14.19
CA PRO A 49 -2.91 35.37 -15.49
C PRO A 49 -2.25 34.26 -16.30
N ASN A 50 -1.04 33.85 -15.92
CA ASN A 50 -0.36 32.75 -16.59
C ASN A 50 -0.97 31.39 -16.25
N LEU A 51 -1.63 31.23 -15.10
CA LEU A 51 -2.18 29.95 -14.66
C LEU A 51 -3.40 29.58 -15.52
N VAL A 52 -3.29 28.49 -16.25
CA VAL A 52 -4.32 28.00 -17.17
C VAL A 52 -4.89 26.65 -16.76
N GLU A 53 -4.08 25.77 -16.18
CA GLU A 53 -4.44 24.37 -15.95
C GLU A 53 -3.99 23.85 -14.58
N ILE A 54 -4.91 23.16 -13.89
CA ILE A 54 -4.63 22.39 -12.65
C ILE A 54 -4.95 20.92 -12.94
N THR A 55 -3.99 20.01 -12.72
CA THR A 55 -4.19 18.59 -13.07
C THR A 55 -5.00 17.80 -12.02
N ASP A 56 -4.91 18.15 -10.73
CA ASP A 56 -5.68 17.47 -9.68
C ASP A 56 -6.93 18.28 -9.31
N TYR A 57 -6.88 19.02 -8.19
CA TYR A 57 -8.02 19.77 -7.66
C TYR A 57 -7.61 21.15 -7.15
N LEU A 58 -8.60 22.05 -7.04
CA LEU A 58 -8.49 23.35 -6.38
C LEU A 58 -9.26 23.32 -5.05
N LEU A 59 -8.59 23.63 -3.95
CA LEU A 59 -9.16 23.68 -2.61
C LEU A 59 -8.98 25.07 -1.98
N LEU A 60 -10.09 25.68 -1.56
CA LEU A 60 -10.14 26.91 -0.80
C LEU A 60 -10.76 26.60 0.58
N TYR A 61 -10.06 26.93 1.65
CA TYR A 61 -10.53 26.65 3.01
C TYR A 61 -10.14 27.73 4.02
N ARG A 62 -11.11 28.42 4.63
CA ARG A 62 -10.87 29.46 5.66
C ARG A 62 -9.82 30.49 5.23
N VAL A 63 -10.09 31.17 4.14
CA VAL A 63 -9.31 32.31 3.66
C VAL A 63 -10.16 33.56 3.88
N TYR A 64 -9.78 34.38 4.85
CA TYR A 64 -10.50 35.60 5.21
C TYR A 64 -10.07 36.78 4.32
N GLY A 65 -10.97 37.72 4.09
CA GLY A 65 -10.74 38.93 3.28
C GLY A 65 -10.78 38.72 1.75
N LEU A 66 -10.77 37.47 1.27
CA LEU A 66 -10.82 37.16 -0.16
C LEU A 66 -12.27 37.18 -0.69
N LYS A 67 -12.57 38.14 -1.57
CA LYS A 67 -13.93 38.34 -2.12
C LYS A 67 -14.22 37.66 -3.46
N THR A 68 -13.22 37.53 -4.32
CA THR A 68 -13.38 37.01 -5.70
C THR A 68 -12.04 36.46 -6.21
N LEU A 69 -12.08 35.43 -7.07
CA LEU A 69 -10.89 34.91 -7.75
C LEU A 69 -10.69 35.52 -9.15
N SER A 70 -11.60 36.39 -9.60
CA SER A 70 -11.62 36.94 -10.96
C SER A 70 -10.30 37.58 -11.41
N ASN A 71 -9.68 38.38 -10.53
CA ASN A 71 -8.41 39.01 -10.82
C ASN A 71 -7.21 38.09 -10.54
N ILE A 72 -7.38 37.12 -9.63
CA ILE A 72 -6.30 36.22 -9.19
C ILE A 72 -6.04 35.15 -10.26
N PHE A 73 -7.09 34.49 -10.77
CA PHE A 73 -7.00 33.40 -11.73
C PHE A 73 -7.86 33.64 -12.98
N PRO A 74 -7.64 34.72 -13.75
CA PRO A 74 -8.52 35.11 -14.85
C PRO A 74 -8.53 34.11 -16.01
N ASN A 75 -7.44 33.37 -16.20
CA ASN A 75 -7.24 32.45 -17.33
C ASN A 75 -7.25 30.97 -16.94
N LEU A 76 -7.55 30.63 -15.69
CA LEU A 76 -7.68 29.23 -15.26
C LEU A 76 -8.88 28.61 -15.99
N SER A 77 -8.60 27.78 -17.00
CA SER A 77 -9.62 27.25 -17.92
C SER A 77 -9.95 25.78 -17.67
N VAL A 78 -9.00 25.01 -17.14
CA VAL A 78 -9.12 23.56 -16.98
C VAL A 78 -8.72 23.09 -15.59
N ILE A 79 -9.58 22.28 -14.96
CA ILE A 79 -9.24 21.43 -13.83
C ILE A 79 -9.46 19.96 -14.24
N ARG A 80 -8.40 19.15 -14.27
CA ARG A 80 -8.53 17.79 -14.82
C ARG A 80 -9.10 16.75 -13.84
N GLY A 81 -8.87 16.89 -12.54
CA GLY A 81 -9.35 15.90 -11.57
C GLY A 81 -8.67 14.53 -11.68
N GLN A 82 -7.39 14.48 -12.04
CA GLN A 82 -6.61 13.23 -12.05
C GLN A 82 -6.60 12.61 -10.64
N ARG A 83 -6.42 13.44 -9.61
CA ARG A 83 -6.72 13.14 -8.21
C ARG A 83 -7.80 14.10 -7.70
N LEU A 84 -8.64 13.60 -6.80
CA LEU A 84 -9.77 14.35 -6.23
C LEU A 84 -9.56 14.55 -4.74
N PHE A 85 -10.09 15.65 -4.19
CA PHE A 85 -10.23 15.82 -2.75
C PHE A 85 -11.56 15.16 -2.34
N PHE A 86 -11.46 13.95 -1.80
CA PHE A 86 -12.58 12.99 -1.75
C PHE A 86 -13.11 12.72 -3.17
N ASN A 87 -14.29 13.23 -3.51
CA ASN A 87 -14.91 13.09 -4.84
C ASN A 87 -14.97 14.41 -5.62
N PHE A 88 -14.33 15.47 -5.10
CA PHE A 88 -14.46 16.82 -5.64
C PHE A 88 -13.16 17.28 -6.32
N ALA A 89 -13.31 17.96 -7.45
CA ALA A 89 -12.22 18.60 -8.18
C ALA A 89 -12.10 20.09 -7.84
N PHE A 90 -13.18 20.70 -7.37
CA PHE A 90 -13.17 22.06 -6.86
C PHE A 90 -13.94 22.15 -5.54
N VAL A 91 -13.31 22.73 -4.52
CA VAL A 91 -13.86 22.88 -3.18
C VAL A 91 -13.66 24.31 -2.69
N ALA A 92 -14.75 24.96 -2.29
CA ALA A 92 -14.73 26.19 -1.51
C ALA A 92 -15.54 25.97 -0.22
N PHE A 93 -14.84 25.91 0.91
CA PHE A 93 -15.43 25.55 2.19
C PHE A 93 -15.07 26.58 3.27
N GLU A 94 -16.07 27.06 4.00
CA GLU A 94 -15.90 28.06 5.08
C GLU A 94 -15.15 29.32 4.61
N MET A 95 -15.47 29.81 3.41
CA MET A 95 -14.96 31.08 2.86
C MET A 95 -15.89 32.22 3.29
N MET A 96 -15.55 32.84 4.41
CA MET A 96 -16.44 33.76 5.13
C MET A 96 -16.74 35.05 4.36
N ASP A 97 -15.77 35.59 3.64
CA ASP A 97 -15.85 36.88 2.94
C ASP A 97 -16.00 36.75 1.41
N LEU A 98 -16.08 35.51 0.89
CA LEU A 98 -16.15 35.26 -0.55
C LEU A 98 -17.55 35.61 -1.08
N GLU A 99 -17.62 36.64 -1.93
CA GLU A 99 -18.87 37.18 -2.49
C GLU A 99 -19.25 36.51 -3.81
N GLU A 100 -18.26 36.13 -4.62
CA GLU A 100 -18.42 35.44 -5.90
C GLU A 100 -17.20 34.55 -6.17
N LEU A 101 -17.38 33.45 -6.92
CA LEU A 101 -16.25 32.58 -7.27
C LEU A 101 -15.29 33.27 -8.24
N GLY A 102 -15.81 33.95 -9.27
CA GLY A 102 -15.01 34.71 -10.22
C GLY A 102 -14.09 33.87 -11.12
N LEU A 103 -14.31 32.57 -11.29
CA LEU A 103 -13.48 31.74 -12.19
C LEU A 103 -13.86 31.94 -13.66
N ILE A 104 -13.72 33.17 -14.17
CA ILE A 104 -14.19 33.64 -15.48
C ILE A 104 -13.57 32.89 -16.67
N GLY A 105 -12.39 32.29 -16.46
CA GLY A 105 -11.70 31.46 -17.44
C GLY A 105 -12.20 30.01 -17.49
N LEU A 106 -12.83 29.51 -16.41
CA LEU A 106 -13.09 28.10 -16.23
C LEU A 106 -14.21 27.62 -17.14
N THR A 107 -13.87 26.67 -17.99
CA THR A 107 -14.79 26.09 -18.98
C THR A 107 -14.89 24.58 -18.85
N VAL A 108 -13.92 23.91 -18.23
CA VAL A 108 -13.89 22.44 -18.12
C VAL A 108 -13.40 21.97 -16.75
N ILE A 109 -14.16 21.04 -16.17
CA ILE A 109 -13.72 20.10 -15.15
C ILE A 109 -13.85 18.69 -15.77
N GLU A 110 -12.73 18.01 -16.05
CA GLU A 110 -12.78 16.72 -16.76
C GLU A 110 -13.31 15.58 -15.88
N ARG A 111 -12.99 15.61 -14.58
CA ARG A 111 -13.41 14.60 -13.61
C ARG A 111 -13.59 15.22 -12.23
N GLY A 112 -14.63 14.80 -11.51
CA GLY A 112 -14.88 15.17 -10.12
C GLY A 112 -15.92 16.28 -9.96
N ALA A 113 -16.66 16.21 -8.87
CA ALA A 113 -17.74 17.14 -8.59
C ALA A 113 -17.23 18.47 -8.00
N VAL A 114 -18.17 19.37 -7.68
CA VAL A 114 -17.89 20.67 -7.06
C VAL A 114 -18.55 20.72 -5.69
N ARG A 115 -17.82 21.20 -4.68
CA ARG A 115 -18.32 21.40 -3.32
C ARG A 115 -18.22 22.86 -2.92
N LEU A 116 -19.36 23.51 -2.73
CA LEU A 116 -19.48 24.86 -2.21
C LEU A 116 -20.27 24.78 -0.92
N GLU A 117 -19.63 24.96 0.23
CA GLU A 117 -20.29 24.78 1.51
C GLU A 117 -19.86 25.80 2.56
N LYS A 118 -20.83 26.30 3.33
CA LYS A 118 -20.61 27.26 4.43
C LYS A 118 -19.92 28.54 3.99
N ASN A 119 -20.31 29.08 2.82
CA ASN A 119 -19.82 30.38 2.34
C ASN A 119 -20.96 31.42 2.47
N PRO A 120 -21.06 32.14 3.61
CA PRO A 120 -22.24 32.92 3.96
C PRO A 120 -22.44 34.18 3.10
N MET A 121 -21.39 34.65 2.41
CA MET A 121 -21.46 35.83 1.53
C MET A 121 -21.57 35.49 0.03
N LEU A 122 -21.48 34.21 -0.33
CA LEU A 122 -21.32 33.76 -1.72
C LEU A 122 -22.64 33.82 -2.51
N CYS A 123 -22.67 34.68 -3.53
CA CYS A 123 -23.72 34.82 -4.54
C CYS A 123 -23.26 34.25 -5.92
N TYR A 124 -24.08 34.40 -6.98
CA TYR A 124 -23.80 33.89 -8.33
C TYR A 124 -23.63 32.36 -8.43
N ILE A 125 -24.23 31.60 -7.52
CA ILE A 125 -24.13 30.13 -7.52
C ILE A 125 -25.07 29.54 -8.58
N ASP A 126 -26.34 29.98 -8.58
CA ASP A 126 -27.37 29.49 -9.50
C ASP A 126 -27.20 30.03 -10.93
N THR A 127 -26.41 31.08 -11.12
CA THR A 127 -26.08 31.64 -12.44
C THR A 127 -24.96 30.86 -13.15
N ILE A 128 -24.37 29.85 -12.51
CA ILE A 128 -23.36 28.98 -13.12
C ILE A 128 -23.99 27.63 -13.48
N ASP A 129 -23.88 27.25 -14.74
CA ASP A 129 -24.30 25.92 -15.22
C ASP A 129 -23.13 24.93 -15.09
N TRP A 130 -23.05 24.28 -13.91
CA TRP A 130 -22.02 23.28 -13.62
C TRP A 130 -22.08 22.05 -14.53
N THR A 131 -23.25 21.71 -15.08
CA THR A 131 -23.41 20.56 -15.98
C THR A 131 -22.66 20.75 -17.30
N ARG A 132 -22.42 22.01 -17.69
CA ARG A 132 -21.66 22.38 -18.89
C ARG A 132 -20.15 22.41 -18.66
N ILE A 133 -19.72 22.60 -17.41
CA ILE A 133 -18.31 22.66 -17.01
C ILE A 133 -17.81 21.26 -16.60
N ALA A 134 -18.48 20.60 -15.66
CA ALA A 134 -18.16 19.27 -15.15
C ALA A 134 -18.92 18.18 -15.93
N LYS A 135 -18.60 18.05 -17.22
CA LYS A 135 -19.30 17.12 -18.13
C LYS A 135 -19.15 15.67 -17.63
N GLY A 136 -20.28 14.99 -17.48
CA GLY A 136 -20.31 13.59 -17.01
C GLY A 136 -20.45 13.41 -15.50
N VAL A 137 -20.54 14.51 -14.74
CA VAL A 137 -20.94 14.48 -13.33
C VAL A 137 -22.43 14.78 -13.23
N ASP A 138 -23.16 13.97 -12.47
CA ASP A 138 -24.60 14.17 -12.27
C ASP A 138 -24.83 15.36 -11.34
N ARG A 139 -25.88 16.15 -11.56
CA ARG A 139 -26.13 17.39 -10.79
C ARG A 139 -26.21 17.12 -9.28
N LYS A 140 -26.72 15.95 -8.90
CA LYS A 140 -26.86 15.48 -7.51
C LYS A 140 -25.52 15.22 -6.80
N ASP A 141 -24.45 15.02 -7.56
CA ASP A 141 -23.12 14.73 -7.02
C ASP A 141 -22.38 16.02 -6.62
N HIS A 142 -22.82 17.18 -7.13
CA HIS A 142 -22.38 18.48 -6.63
C HIS A 142 -22.93 18.73 -5.22
N PHE A 143 -22.06 19.18 -4.31
CA PHE A 143 -22.43 19.47 -2.94
C PHE A 143 -22.45 20.98 -2.70
N ILE A 144 -23.64 21.59 -2.85
CA ILE A 144 -23.83 23.03 -2.70
C ILE A 144 -24.84 23.27 -1.57
N LYS A 145 -24.37 23.58 -0.36
CA LYS A 145 -25.20 23.71 0.85
C LYS A 145 -24.68 24.80 1.79
N ASP A 146 -25.57 25.35 2.62
CA ASP A 146 -25.21 26.33 3.67
C ASP A 146 -24.43 27.56 3.16
N ASN A 147 -24.64 27.94 1.91
CA ASN A 147 -24.15 29.21 1.35
C ASN A 147 -25.23 30.29 1.52
N LYS A 148 -24.93 31.53 1.09
CA LYS A 148 -25.93 32.60 1.06
C LYS A 148 -27.18 32.15 0.28
N LYS A 149 -28.36 32.48 0.79
CA LYS A 149 -29.61 32.12 0.12
C LYS A 149 -29.75 32.91 -1.18
N THR A 150 -30.06 32.24 -2.30
CA THR A 150 -30.23 32.89 -3.61
C THR A 150 -31.22 34.06 -3.55
N ALA A 151 -32.28 33.98 -2.74
CA ALA A 151 -33.28 35.05 -2.59
C ALA A 151 -32.74 36.34 -1.95
N GLU A 152 -31.60 36.28 -1.27
CA GLU A 152 -30.91 37.43 -0.66
C GLU A 152 -29.80 37.99 -1.57
N CYS A 153 -29.61 37.39 -2.76
CA CYS A 153 -28.67 37.83 -3.78
C CYS A 153 -29.41 38.60 -4.89
N VAL A 154 -28.77 39.62 -5.45
CA VAL A 154 -29.31 40.41 -6.57
C VAL A 154 -28.97 39.77 -7.93
N ASP A 155 -28.00 38.85 -7.98
CA ASP A 155 -27.57 38.00 -9.12
C ASP A 155 -27.98 38.54 -10.51
N MET A 156 -27.35 39.65 -10.92
CA MET A 156 -27.65 40.32 -12.17
C MET A 156 -26.59 40.00 -13.22
N CYS A 157 -26.92 39.10 -14.15
CA CYS A 157 -26.06 38.81 -15.29
C CYS A 157 -26.19 39.87 -16.40
N PRO A 158 -25.11 40.15 -17.14
CA PRO A 158 -25.15 40.99 -18.33
C PRO A 158 -26.23 40.57 -19.34
N ALA A 159 -26.82 41.55 -20.03
CA ALA A 159 -27.94 41.30 -20.93
C ALA A 159 -27.59 40.39 -22.12
N TYR A 160 -26.33 40.35 -22.54
CA TYR A 160 -25.84 39.55 -23.66
C TYR A 160 -25.40 38.13 -23.26
N CYS A 161 -25.50 37.74 -21.99
CA CYS A 161 -25.14 36.39 -21.59
C CYS A 161 -26.14 35.35 -22.10
N ALA A 162 -25.61 34.20 -22.50
CA ALA A 162 -26.36 32.98 -22.79
C ALA A 162 -27.31 32.62 -21.64
N ALA A 163 -28.46 32.03 -21.98
CA ALA A 163 -29.39 31.49 -21.00
C ALA A 163 -29.49 29.97 -21.14
N THR A 164 -29.60 29.26 -20.02
CA THR A 164 -29.90 27.82 -20.02
C THR A 164 -31.03 27.50 -19.04
N PRO A 165 -31.74 26.37 -19.20
CA PRO A 165 -32.81 25.98 -18.29
C PRO A 165 -32.33 25.86 -16.84
N LYS A 166 -33.15 26.31 -15.88
CA LYS A 166 -32.82 26.20 -14.44
C LYS A 166 -32.68 24.75 -13.97
N SER A 167 -33.48 23.84 -14.52
CA SER A 167 -33.38 22.40 -14.33
C SER A 167 -33.94 21.64 -15.53
N GLU A 168 -33.55 20.37 -15.70
CA GLU A 168 -34.07 19.49 -16.76
C GLU A 168 -35.58 19.28 -16.69
N PHE A 169 -36.20 19.54 -15.54
CA PHE A 169 -37.64 19.40 -15.29
C PHE A 169 -38.40 20.73 -15.31
N GLU A 170 -37.70 21.88 -15.39
CA GLU A 170 -38.29 23.22 -15.42
C GLU A 170 -37.92 23.95 -16.73
N ASN A 171 -38.31 23.36 -17.87
CA ASN A 171 -38.05 23.90 -19.22
C ASN A 171 -38.66 25.29 -19.51
N HIS A 172 -39.42 25.86 -18.57
CA HIS A 172 -40.16 27.12 -18.77
C HIS A 172 -39.51 28.34 -18.12
N ARG A 173 -38.35 28.18 -17.45
CA ARG A 173 -37.61 29.29 -16.83
C ARG A 173 -36.12 29.20 -17.17
N GLU A 174 -35.74 29.93 -18.21
CA GLU A 174 -34.33 30.14 -18.56
C GLU A 174 -33.71 31.20 -17.64
N ILE A 175 -32.46 30.97 -17.24
CA ILE A 175 -31.67 31.91 -16.44
C ILE A 175 -30.39 32.22 -17.20
N LYS A 176 -30.03 33.51 -17.25
CA LYS A 176 -28.76 33.96 -17.82
C LYS A 176 -27.58 33.44 -17.01
N ARG A 177 -26.52 33.05 -17.69
CA ARG A 177 -25.37 32.40 -17.05
C ARG A 177 -24.16 33.32 -16.99
N CYS A 178 -23.70 33.58 -15.78
CA CYS A 178 -22.58 34.46 -15.51
C CYS A 178 -21.83 34.04 -14.25
N TRP A 179 -20.53 34.33 -14.25
CA TRP A 179 -19.65 34.14 -13.10
C TRP A 179 -19.72 35.32 -12.12
N THR A 180 -19.95 36.52 -12.66
CA THR A 180 -19.97 37.80 -11.96
C THR A 180 -20.93 38.76 -12.68
N TYR A 181 -21.13 39.96 -12.14
CA TYR A 181 -22.02 40.98 -12.75
C TYR A 181 -21.60 41.45 -14.16
N ASN A 182 -20.34 41.22 -14.57
CA ASN A 182 -19.77 41.68 -15.83
C ASN A 182 -19.17 40.55 -16.71
N HIS A 183 -19.10 39.31 -16.22
CA HIS A 183 -18.54 38.19 -16.98
C HIS A 183 -19.53 37.04 -17.15
N CYS A 184 -19.93 36.80 -18.40
CA CYS A 184 -20.76 35.66 -18.76
C CYS A 184 -20.01 34.34 -18.63
N GLN A 185 -20.74 33.25 -18.42
CA GLN A 185 -20.18 31.91 -18.53
C GLN A 185 -19.89 31.59 -20.00
N LYS A 186 -18.64 31.24 -20.29
CA LYS A 186 -18.16 30.96 -21.65
C LYS A 186 -18.66 29.59 -22.17
N ASN A 187 -18.60 29.41 -23.49
CA ASN A 187 -18.86 28.15 -24.20
C ASN A 187 -20.30 27.61 -24.11
N LEU A 188 -21.27 28.46 -23.78
CA LEU A 188 -22.70 28.10 -23.77
C LEU A 188 -23.37 28.26 -25.15
N ASP A 189 -23.07 29.35 -25.85
CA ASP A 189 -23.57 29.64 -27.21
C ASP A 189 -22.62 29.14 -28.31
N CYS A 190 -21.85 28.08 -28.04
CA CYS A 190 -20.85 27.61 -28.96
C CYS A 190 -21.39 26.58 -29.97
N PHE A 191 -21.35 26.92 -31.25
CA PHE A 191 -21.89 26.09 -32.35
C PHE A 191 -20.87 25.13 -32.97
N CYS A 192 -19.82 24.76 -32.23
CA CYS A 192 -18.69 23.97 -32.75
C CYS A 192 -18.86 22.44 -32.65
N GLY A 193 -20.05 21.96 -32.29
CA GLY A 193 -20.32 20.54 -32.06
C GLY A 193 -19.92 20.09 -30.64
N LYS A 194 -20.22 18.82 -30.32
CA LYS A 194 -19.94 18.26 -28.99
C LYS A 194 -18.43 18.20 -28.75
N ASP A 195 -18.02 18.61 -27.56
CA ASP A 195 -16.64 18.56 -27.06
C ASP A 195 -15.60 19.36 -27.85
N ARG A 196 -16.07 20.39 -28.57
CA ARG A 196 -15.24 21.48 -29.10
C ARG A 196 -15.55 22.78 -28.37
N PHE A 197 -14.63 23.73 -28.52
CA PHE A 197 -14.69 25.05 -27.89
C PHE A 197 -14.66 26.13 -28.97
N CYS A 198 -15.23 27.29 -28.65
CA CYS A 198 -15.20 28.46 -29.51
C CYS A 198 -13.92 29.26 -29.25
N ILE A 199 -13.44 29.93 -30.30
CA ILE A 199 -12.29 30.83 -30.20
C ILE A 199 -12.67 32.01 -29.30
N HIS A 200 -11.75 32.42 -28.43
CA HIS A 200 -11.99 33.55 -27.52
C HIS A 200 -12.34 34.82 -28.31
N ASN A 201 -13.47 35.45 -27.95
CA ASN A 201 -13.93 36.73 -28.51
C ASN A 201 -14.08 36.77 -30.05
N ARG A 202 -14.21 35.61 -30.71
CA ARG A 202 -14.35 35.51 -32.17
C ARG A 202 -15.32 34.39 -32.55
N THR A 203 -15.92 34.52 -33.73
CA THR A 203 -16.66 33.44 -34.35
C THR A 203 -15.68 32.43 -34.94
N GLY A 204 -15.78 31.17 -34.55
CA GLY A 204 -14.91 30.10 -35.04
C GLY A 204 -14.68 29.03 -33.98
N CYS A 205 -14.09 27.91 -34.40
CA CYS A 205 -13.96 26.72 -33.57
C CYS A 205 -12.51 26.36 -33.34
N CYS A 206 -12.14 26.09 -32.08
CA CYS A 206 -10.84 25.57 -31.72
C CYS A 206 -10.57 24.22 -32.40
N SER A 207 -9.29 23.91 -32.62
CA SER A 207 -8.87 22.57 -33.05
C SER A 207 -9.48 21.48 -32.15
N GLU A 208 -9.75 20.30 -32.73
CA GLU A 208 -10.34 19.16 -32.00
C GLU A 208 -9.44 18.65 -30.86
N ASN A 209 -8.15 18.96 -30.91
CA ASN A 209 -7.18 18.63 -29.88
C ASN A 209 -7.12 19.65 -28.73
N CYS A 210 -7.86 20.76 -28.81
CA CYS A 210 -7.90 21.78 -27.75
C CYS A 210 -8.88 21.40 -26.63
N LEU A 211 -8.58 21.89 -25.43
CA LEU A 211 -9.41 21.79 -24.24
C LEU A 211 -9.47 23.15 -23.56
N GLY A 212 -10.65 23.53 -23.08
CA GLY A 212 -10.85 24.76 -22.29
C GLY A 212 -11.03 26.03 -23.12
N GLY A 213 -10.40 26.11 -24.31
CA GLY A 213 -10.49 27.27 -25.19
C GLY A 213 -9.29 27.38 -26.11
N CYS A 214 -9.27 28.44 -26.93
CA CYS A 214 -8.16 28.73 -27.83
C CYS A 214 -8.16 30.20 -28.29
N SER A 215 -6.99 30.68 -28.67
CA SER A 215 -6.79 32.00 -29.28
C SER A 215 -6.93 32.00 -30.82
N GLY A 216 -6.97 30.81 -31.44
CA GLY A 216 -7.03 30.60 -32.88
C GLY A 216 -7.43 29.18 -33.27
N GLU A 217 -7.50 28.91 -34.57
CA GLU A 217 -7.99 27.62 -35.11
C GLU A 217 -6.94 26.49 -35.06
N SER A 218 -5.65 26.84 -34.93
CA SER A 218 -4.56 25.87 -34.95
C SER A 218 -4.51 25.04 -33.66
N SER A 219 -3.95 23.83 -33.74
CA SER A 219 -3.63 23.03 -32.55
C SER A 219 -2.48 23.60 -31.70
N MET A 220 -1.85 24.68 -32.16
CA MET A 220 -0.86 25.46 -31.42
C MET A 220 -1.49 26.59 -30.60
N ASP A 221 -2.74 26.97 -30.91
CA ASP A 221 -3.41 28.13 -30.31
C ASP A 221 -4.29 27.75 -29.11
N CYS A 222 -4.26 26.49 -28.68
CA CYS A 222 -5.07 25.97 -27.58
C CYS A 222 -4.61 26.52 -26.23
N ASP A 223 -5.56 26.80 -25.32
CA ASP A 223 -5.24 27.14 -23.93
C ASP A 223 -4.64 25.92 -23.20
N ALA A 224 -5.29 24.76 -23.37
CA ALA A 224 -4.81 23.47 -22.88
C ALA A 224 -5.05 22.38 -23.94
N CYS A 225 -4.28 21.30 -23.90
CA CYS A 225 -4.47 20.17 -24.80
C CYS A 225 -5.45 19.16 -24.21
N LYS A 226 -6.35 18.64 -25.05
CA LYS A 226 -7.30 17.58 -24.67
C LYS A 226 -6.58 16.32 -24.22
N ASN A 227 -5.65 15.85 -25.05
CA ASN A 227 -4.86 14.65 -24.79
C ASN A 227 -3.42 15.05 -24.42
N VAL A 228 -2.51 15.12 -25.41
CA VAL A 228 -1.10 15.36 -25.14
C VAL A 228 -0.57 16.63 -25.80
N ILE A 229 0.30 17.33 -25.09
CA ILE A 229 1.14 18.38 -25.66
C ILE A 229 2.49 17.79 -26.11
N PHE A 230 2.87 18.07 -27.36
CA PHE A 230 4.18 17.73 -27.90
C PHE A 230 4.90 19.01 -28.31
N THR A 231 6.15 19.16 -27.88
CA THR A 231 6.98 20.32 -28.23
C THR A 231 8.12 19.86 -29.12
N ASP A 232 8.18 20.42 -30.33
CA ASP A 232 9.22 20.14 -31.30
C ASP A 232 9.84 21.45 -31.77
N GLN A 233 11.18 21.56 -31.76
CA GLN A 233 11.92 22.76 -32.21
C GLN A 233 11.38 24.11 -31.68
N ARG A 234 10.89 24.12 -30.43
CA ARG A 234 10.25 25.26 -29.70
C ARG A 234 8.79 25.57 -30.05
N GLU A 235 8.16 24.81 -30.91
CA GLU A 235 6.71 24.89 -31.16
C GLU A 235 5.97 23.81 -30.37
N SER A 236 5.03 24.23 -29.53
CA SER A 236 4.15 23.33 -28.79
C SER A 236 2.82 23.15 -29.52
N ARG A 237 2.41 21.90 -29.74
CA ARG A 237 1.15 21.57 -30.41
C ARG A 237 0.39 20.49 -29.66
N CYS A 238 -0.93 20.62 -29.63
CA CYS A 238 -1.82 19.61 -29.09
C CYS A 238 -2.03 18.48 -30.11
N ARG A 239 -1.89 17.24 -29.64
CA ARG A 239 -2.08 16.02 -30.44
C ARG A 239 -2.94 15.02 -29.68
N ASN A 240 -3.52 14.09 -30.42
CA ASN A 240 -4.29 12.98 -29.85
C ASN A 240 -3.42 11.91 -29.17
N SER A 241 -2.22 11.65 -29.68
CA SER A 241 -1.27 10.71 -29.09
C SER A 241 0.16 11.19 -29.30
N CYS A 242 1.06 10.69 -28.46
CA CYS A 242 2.48 10.94 -28.59
C CYS A 242 3.05 10.22 -29.82
N PRO A 243 3.92 10.86 -30.62
CA PRO A 243 4.54 10.21 -31.77
C PRO A 243 5.50 9.09 -31.33
N GLY A 244 5.69 8.08 -32.20
CA GLY A 244 6.71 7.04 -32.00
C GLY A 244 8.09 7.63 -31.74
N GLY A 245 8.88 6.97 -30.89
CA GLY A 245 10.16 7.48 -30.41
C GLY A 245 10.07 8.53 -29.29
N THR A 246 8.88 8.82 -28.78
CA THR A 246 8.67 9.67 -27.58
C THR A 246 8.01 8.88 -26.45
N TYR A 247 8.00 9.45 -25.24
CA TYR A 247 7.47 8.83 -24.03
C TYR A 247 6.34 9.68 -23.45
N MET A 248 5.17 9.09 -23.28
CA MET A 248 4.04 9.76 -22.65
C MET A 248 4.27 9.87 -21.14
N TYR A 249 4.13 11.08 -20.61
CA TYR A 249 4.25 11.39 -19.18
C TYR A 249 2.94 11.96 -18.64
N LYS A 250 2.46 11.37 -17.54
CA LYS A 250 1.21 11.73 -16.82
C LYS A 250 -0.03 11.87 -17.71
N ASN A 251 -0.07 11.15 -18.84
CA ASN A 251 -1.14 11.26 -19.85
C ASN A 251 -1.41 12.71 -20.31
N ARG A 252 -0.38 13.57 -20.29
CA ARG A 252 -0.53 15.02 -20.52
C ARG A 252 0.47 15.56 -21.54
N ARG A 253 1.69 15.03 -21.56
CA ARG A 253 2.76 15.50 -22.45
C ARG A 253 3.65 14.39 -22.94
N CYS A 254 4.26 14.64 -24.09
CA CYS A 254 5.24 13.76 -24.69
C CYS A 254 6.63 14.27 -24.37
N LEU A 255 7.48 13.39 -23.85
CA LEU A 255 8.87 13.67 -23.52
C LEU A 255 9.79 12.90 -24.47
N LEU A 256 10.94 13.47 -24.76
CA LEU A 256 12.06 12.75 -25.35
C LEU A 256 12.69 11.83 -24.29
N GLU A 257 13.41 10.79 -24.72
CA GLU A 257 14.06 9.83 -23.81
C GLU A 257 14.91 10.54 -22.75
N LYS A 258 15.75 11.49 -23.21
CA LYS A 258 16.62 12.29 -22.35
C LYS A 258 15.84 13.09 -21.30
N GLU A 259 14.72 13.71 -21.69
CA GLU A 259 13.91 14.51 -20.77
C GLU A 259 13.29 13.66 -19.66
N CYS A 260 12.84 12.44 -19.98
CA CYS A 260 12.33 11.51 -18.97
C CYS A 260 13.44 11.08 -17.98
N LEU A 261 14.64 10.80 -18.49
CA LEU A 261 15.79 10.40 -17.68
C LEU A 261 16.34 11.54 -16.81
N ASP A 262 16.35 12.78 -17.31
CA ASP A 262 16.74 13.97 -16.55
C ASP A 262 15.80 14.22 -15.36
N LEU A 263 14.52 13.83 -15.48
CA LEU A 263 13.56 13.80 -14.38
C LEU A 263 13.77 12.64 -13.39
N LYS A 264 14.78 11.78 -13.61
CA LYS A 264 15.09 10.56 -12.85
C LYS A 264 13.93 9.55 -12.83
N LEU A 265 13.16 9.51 -13.91
CA LEU A 265 12.03 8.59 -14.07
C LEU A 265 12.44 7.33 -14.83
N LYS A 266 11.52 6.37 -14.91
CA LYS A 266 11.71 5.09 -15.57
C LYS A 266 11.06 5.09 -16.95
N LEU A 267 11.79 4.60 -17.95
CA LEU A 267 11.31 4.37 -19.30
C LEU A 267 10.65 3.01 -19.39
N LEU A 268 9.51 2.94 -20.06
CA LEU A 268 8.80 1.70 -20.32
C LEU A 268 8.40 1.67 -21.80
N ASN A 269 8.91 0.66 -22.52
CA ASN A 269 8.48 0.38 -23.89
C ASN A 269 7.79 -0.98 -23.88
N ASP A 270 6.55 -1.06 -24.37
CA ASP A 270 5.86 -2.34 -24.54
C ASP A 270 6.30 -2.96 -25.87
N PRO A 271 7.05 -4.09 -25.86
CA PRO A 271 7.50 -4.73 -27.08
C PRO A 271 6.34 -5.19 -27.99
N ALA A 272 5.13 -5.38 -27.42
CA ALA A 272 3.95 -5.80 -28.18
C ALA A 272 3.39 -4.69 -29.09
N LEU A 273 3.67 -3.43 -28.81
CA LEU A 273 3.15 -2.30 -29.57
C LEU A 273 4.08 -1.90 -30.73
N GLY A 274 5.38 -2.22 -30.67
CA GLY A 274 6.36 -1.83 -31.69
C GLY A 274 6.80 -0.36 -31.60
N ASN A 275 7.73 0.04 -32.48
CA ASN A 275 8.42 1.35 -32.39
C ASN A 275 7.56 2.56 -32.77
N ASP A 276 6.43 2.34 -33.44
CA ASP A 276 5.52 3.40 -33.87
C ASP A 276 4.63 3.93 -32.74
N TYR A 277 4.55 3.19 -31.62
CA TYR A 277 3.80 3.59 -30.44
C TYR A 277 4.71 4.28 -29.41
N PRO A 278 4.21 5.31 -28.71
CA PRO A 278 4.99 5.98 -27.69
C PRO A 278 5.25 5.06 -26.49
N GLY A 279 6.44 5.19 -25.91
CA GLY A 279 6.73 4.59 -24.61
C GLY A 279 5.99 5.32 -23.49
N LEU A 280 6.17 4.85 -22.26
CA LEU A 280 5.68 5.47 -21.04
C LEU A 280 6.87 5.95 -20.19
N CYS A 281 6.76 7.17 -19.68
CA CYS A 281 7.69 7.71 -18.68
C CYS A 281 6.99 7.66 -17.31
N VAL A 282 7.45 6.81 -16.40
CA VAL A 282 6.76 6.50 -15.15
C VAL A 282 7.67 6.61 -13.92
N ALA A 283 7.12 7.02 -12.79
CA ALA A 283 7.87 7.03 -11.53
C ALA A 283 8.10 5.61 -10.99
N GLU A 284 7.09 4.76 -11.11
CA GLU A 284 7.08 3.36 -10.69
C GLU A 284 6.63 2.47 -11.85
N CYS A 285 7.18 1.26 -11.93
CA CYS A 285 6.79 0.33 -12.99
C CYS A 285 5.34 -0.13 -12.75
N PRO A 286 4.47 -0.11 -13.79
CA PRO A 286 3.10 -0.54 -13.66
C PRO A 286 3.01 -2.06 -13.45
N ALA A 287 1.82 -2.54 -13.06
CA ALA A 287 1.56 -3.95 -12.87
C ALA A 287 1.96 -4.78 -14.11
N GLY A 288 2.64 -5.90 -13.90
CA GLY A 288 3.21 -6.71 -14.98
C GLY A 288 4.63 -6.32 -15.40
N PHE A 289 5.19 -5.24 -14.84
CA PHE A 289 6.55 -4.79 -15.10
C PHE A 289 7.36 -4.62 -13.80
N THR A 290 8.67 -4.81 -13.89
CA THR A 290 9.63 -4.59 -12.79
C THR A 290 10.84 -3.81 -13.29
N ARG A 291 11.67 -3.29 -12.37
CA ARG A 291 12.89 -2.57 -12.74
C ARG A 291 13.89 -3.55 -13.36
N ASP A 292 14.57 -3.11 -14.41
CA ASP A 292 15.69 -3.87 -14.96
C ASP A 292 16.81 -3.99 -13.91
N SER A 293 17.04 -5.21 -13.42
CA SER A 293 18.06 -5.52 -12.40
C SER A 293 19.45 -5.78 -12.99
N MET A 294 19.56 -5.95 -14.32
CA MET A 294 20.82 -6.28 -14.98
C MET A 294 21.59 -5.03 -15.40
N ASP A 295 20.91 -3.89 -15.53
CA ASP A 295 21.54 -2.63 -15.89
C ASP A 295 21.14 -1.50 -14.92
N ASN A 296 21.93 -1.36 -13.85
CA ASN A 296 21.72 -0.32 -12.84
C ASN A 296 21.83 1.11 -13.42
N THR A 297 22.29 1.26 -14.66
CA THR A 297 22.50 2.56 -15.33
C THR A 297 21.27 3.06 -16.09
N LEU A 298 20.34 2.17 -16.47
CA LEU A 298 19.12 2.53 -17.20
C LEU A 298 17.91 2.34 -16.29
N ASN A 299 17.29 3.45 -15.87
CA ASN A 299 15.98 3.43 -15.22
C ASN A 299 14.93 2.92 -16.23
N ARG A 300 14.81 1.60 -16.40
CA ARG A 300 13.87 0.96 -17.33
C ARG A 300 12.98 -0.05 -16.63
N CYS A 301 11.76 -0.16 -17.12
CA CYS A 301 10.78 -1.17 -16.70
C CYS A 301 10.73 -2.29 -17.73
N ILE A 302 10.90 -3.53 -17.28
CA ILE A 302 10.87 -4.74 -18.11
C ILE A 302 9.68 -5.62 -17.72
N LYS A 303 9.10 -6.32 -18.70
CA LYS A 303 7.95 -7.20 -18.49
C LYS A 303 8.37 -8.40 -17.63
N CYS A 304 7.61 -8.68 -16.58
CA CYS A 304 7.82 -9.86 -15.74
C CYS A 304 7.52 -11.13 -16.53
N LYS A 305 8.26 -12.22 -16.29
CA LYS A 305 8.00 -13.52 -16.94
C LYS A 305 6.74 -14.21 -16.39
N ASP A 306 6.54 -14.21 -15.08
CA ASP A 306 5.41 -14.88 -14.40
C ASP A 306 4.74 -14.01 -13.31
N THR A 307 5.44 -13.75 -12.20
CA THR A 307 4.95 -12.92 -11.08
C THR A 307 5.92 -11.76 -10.85
N CYS A 308 5.41 -10.53 -10.79
CA CYS A 308 6.27 -9.38 -10.54
C CYS A 308 6.69 -9.33 -9.07
N PRO A 309 7.98 -9.13 -8.78
CA PRO A 309 8.42 -8.94 -7.42
C PRO A 309 7.85 -7.62 -6.88
N LYS A 310 7.19 -7.66 -5.72
CA LYS A 310 6.77 -6.47 -4.98
C LYS A 310 7.92 -6.06 -4.07
N GLU A 311 8.48 -4.90 -4.36
CA GLU A 311 9.59 -4.31 -3.61
C GLU A 311 9.06 -3.44 -2.48
N CYS A 312 9.57 -3.63 -1.26
CA CYS A 312 9.13 -2.91 -0.07
C CYS A 312 10.34 -2.43 0.73
N SER A 313 10.20 -1.33 1.46
CA SER A 313 11.26 -0.81 2.32
C SER A 313 11.45 -1.67 3.57
N GLY A 314 12.67 -1.67 4.11
CA GLY A 314 13.02 -2.29 5.39
C GLY A 314 12.12 -1.81 6.53
N LYS A 315 11.86 -2.70 7.48
CA LYS A 315 10.89 -2.45 8.53
C LYS A 315 11.18 -3.24 9.81
N LYS A 316 10.78 -2.65 10.93
CA LYS A 316 10.67 -3.32 12.22
C LYS A 316 9.25 -3.85 12.41
N VAL A 317 9.14 -5.17 12.54
CA VAL A 317 7.90 -5.92 12.76
C VAL A 317 7.80 -6.26 14.24
N ASP A 318 7.11 -5.42 14.99
CA ASP A 318 6.84 -5.59 16.42
C ASP A 318 5.40 -6.03 16.74
N SER A 319 4.55 -6.09 15.71
CA SER A 319 3.12 -6.38 15.81
C SER A 319 2.60 -7.02 14.52
N VAL A 320 1.41 -7.62 14.59
CA VAL A 320 0.71 -8.16 13.40
C VAL A 320 0.42 -7.06 12.39
N GLN A 321 0.02 -5.86 12.83
CA GLN A 321 -0.23 -4.73 11.95
C GLN A 321 1.03 -4.31 11.18
N ALA A 322 2.18 -4.24 11.85
CA ALA A 322 3.44 -3.94 11.19
C ALA A 322 3.84 -5.00 10.14
N ALA A 323 3.49 -6.28 10.37
CA ALA A 323 3.69 -7.35 9.40
C ALA A 323 2.75 -7.19 8.18
N GLN A 324 1.49 -6.81 8.38
CA GLN A 324 0.51 -6.62 7.29
C GLN A 324 0.93 -5.58 6.26
N ASP A 325 1.70 -4.56 6.67
CA ASP A 325 2.26 -3.58 5.74
C ASP A 325 3.25 -4.20 4.74
N LEU A 326 3.82 -5.35 5.07
CA LEU A 326 4.70 -6.15 4.20
C LEU A 326 3.94 -7.24 3.42
N SER A 327 2.60 -7.25 3.49
CA SER A 327 1.80 -8.27 2.81
C SER A 327 2.03 -8.26 1.30
N GLY A 328 2.35 -9.44 0.76
CA GLY A 328 2.66 -9.64 -0.65
C GLY A 328 4.03 -9.16 -1.10
N CYS A 329 4.86 -8.59 -0.22
CA CYS A 329 6.23 -8.19 -0.55
C CYS A 329 7.10 -9.42 -0.84
N THR A 330 7.91 -9.36 -1.89
CA THR A 330 8.88 -10.41 -2.24
C THR A 330 10.31 -9.97 -1.96
N LYS A 331 10.63 -8.69 -2.11
CA LYS A 331 11.98 -8.15 -1.88
C LYS A 331 11.95 -6.98 -0.91
N ILE A 332 12.81 -7.02 0.10
CA ILE A 332 12.95 -5.97 1.11
C ILE A 332 14.24 -5.18 0.87
N TYR A 333 14.11 -3.88 0.61
CA TYR A 333 15.21 -2.93 0.52
C TYR A 333 15.45 -2.25 1.87
N GLY A 334 16.43 -2.75 2.60
CA GLY A 334 16.73 -2.36 3.98
C GLY A 334 16.76 -3.57 4.90
N ALA A 335 16.88 -3.32 6.20
CA ALA A 335 16.84 -4.35 7.23
C ALA A 335 15.41 -4.81 7.56
N LEU A 336 15.29 -6.07 7.98
CA LEU A 336 14.06 -6.62 8.55
C LEU A 336 14.33 -7.03 10.01
N GLU A 337 13.70 -6.33 10.95
CA GLU A 337 13.79 -6.61 12.39
C GLU A 337 12.47 -7.21 12.87
N ILE A 338 12.48 -8.34 13.57
CA ILE A 338 11.29 -9.00 14.12
C ILE A 338 11.41 -9.05 15.64
N ARG A 339 10.47 -8.39 16.32
CA ARG A 339 10.42 -8.28 17.78
C ARG A 339 8.99 -8.41 18.31
N ILE A 340 8.50 -9.64 18.42
CA ILE A 340 7.11 -9.92 18.82
C ILE A 340 7.05 -10.51 20.22
N MET A 341 6.71 -9.66 21.19
CA MET A 341 6.66 -10.02 22.61
C MET A 341 5.43 -10.87 22.95
N LYS A 342 4.27 -10.52 22.37
CA LYS A 342 2.94 -11.07 22.70
C LYS A 342 2.02 -11.01 21.48
N GLY A 343 0.99 -11.84 21.48
CA GLY A 343 -0.13 -11.77 20.53
C GLY A 343 -0.65 -13.17 20.19
N SER A 344 -1.86 -13.23 19.63
CA SER A 344 -2.53 -14.48 19.29
C SER A 344 -2.41 -14.83 17.80
N ASN A 345 -2.30 -16.11 17.46
CA ASN A 345 -2.20 -16.61 16.08
C ASN A 345 -1.04 -16.00 15.26
N ILE A 346 0.02 -15.56 15.96
CA ILE A 346 1.17 -14.87 15.35
C ILE A 346 1.80 -15.67 14.20
N GLN A 347 1.91 -17.00 14.34
CA GLN A 347 2.52 -17.81 13.30
C GLN A 347 1.78 -17.70 11.96
N GLN A 348 0.45 -17.78 11.97
CA GLN A 348 -0.39 -17.73 10.78
C GLN A 348 -0.41 -16.32 10.17
N GLU A 349 -0.46 -15.30 11.01
CA GLU A 349 -0.40 -13.90 10.59
C GLU A 349 0.96 -13.58 9.91
N LEU A 350 2.07 -13.98 10.52
CA LEU A 350 3.39 -13.77 9.92
C LEU A 350 3.58 -14.59 8.66
N GLU A 351 3.03 -15.79 8.59
CA GLU A 351 3.10 -16.62 7.38
C GLU A 351 2.33 -15.98 6.22
N THR A 352 1.15 -15.43 6.51
CA THR A 352 0.32 -14.73 5.52
C THR A 352 1.03 -13.49 4.98
N ASN A 353 1.67 -12.74 5.86
CA ASN A 353 2.22 -11.43 5.52
C ASN A 353 3.68 -11.46 5.06
N LEU A 354 4.52 -12.30 5.66
CA LEU A 354 5.97 -12.39 5.40
C LEU A 354 6.36 -13.61 4.56
N GLY A 355 5.45 -14.55 4.33
CA GLY A 355 5.79 -15.83 3.68
C GLY A 355 6.18 -15.74 2.21
N GLN A 356 5.87 -14.63 1.54
CA GLN A 356 6.25 -14.39 0.13
C GLN A 356 7.65 -13.78 -0.02
N ILE A 357 8.28 -13.34 1.08
CA ILE A 357 9.59 -12.69 1.03
C ILE A 357 10.65 -13.70 0.56
N THR A 358 11.36 -13.34 -0.50
CA THR A 358 12.44 -14.12 -1.12
C THR A 358 13.82 -13.53 -0.86
N GLU A 359 13.95 -12.21 -0.80
CA GLU A 359 15.23 -11.51 -0.62
C GLU A 359 15.12 -10.35 0.38
N ILE A 360 16.12 -10.23 1.26
CA ILE A 360 16.34 -9.09 2.15
C ILE A 360 17.73 -8.54 1.84
N ASN A 361 17.83 -7.25 1.49
CA ASN A 361 19.09 -6.64 1.04
C ASN A 361 20.13 -6.45 2.14
N GLU A 362 19.71 -6.03 3.34
CA GLU A 362 20.61 -5.80 4.47
C GLU A 362 20.65 -7.03 5.40
N TYR A 363 20.29 -6.87 6.67
CA TYR A 363 20.30 -7.93 7.68
C TYR A 363 18.88 -8.34 8.12
N LEU A 364 18.77 -9.58 8.61
CA LEU A 364 17.59 -10.10 9.28
C LEU A 364 17.89 -10.25 10.78
N TRP A 365 17.12 -9.56 11.61
CA TRP A 365 17.30 -9.61 13.07
C TRP A 365 16.02 -10.09 13.74
N ILE A 366 16.07 -11.25 14.41
CA ILE A 366 14.95 -11.80 15.17
C ILE A 366 15.34 -11.82 16.64
N HIS A 367 14.75 -10.92 17.43
CA HIS A 367 15.12 -10.80 18.83
C HIS A 367 13.97 -10.48 19.76
N ASN A 368 14.16 -10.80 21.04
CA ASN A 368 13.17 -10.60 22.10
C ASN A 368 11.76 -11.09 21.72
N SER A 369 11.66 -12.12 20.87
CA SER A 369 10.38 -12.54 20.30
C SER A 369 9.80 -13.72 21.09
N HIS A 370 9.34 -13.44 22.31
CA HIS A 370 8.83 -14.46 23.25
C HIS A 370 7.53 -15.14 22.80
N ALA A 371 6.87 -14.63 21.76
CA ALA A 371 5.71 -15.27 21.14
C ALA A 371 6.10 -16.29 20.06
N LEU A 372 7.32 -16.22 19.50
CA LEU A 372 7.72 -17.06 18.37
C LEU A 372 8.18 -18.46 18.82
N LEU A 373 7.64 -19.47 18.15
CA LEU A 373 8.03 -20.88 18.33
C LEU A 373 8.88 -21.39 17.17
N SER A 374 8.74 -20.79 15.98
CA SER A 374 9.39 -21.22 14.75
C SER A 374 9.52 -20.06 13.76
N LEU A 375 10.52 -20.10 12.87
CA LEU A 375 10.65 -19.19 11.73
C LEU A 375 10.05 -19.77 10.43
N ASN A 376 9.24 -20.84 10.53
CA ASN A 376 8.61 -21.50 9.40
C ASN A 376 7.69 -20.60 8.55
N PHE A 377 7.30 -19.44 9.07
CA PHE A 377 6.52 -18.47 8.32
C PHE A 377 7.29 -17.90 7.13
N PHE A 378 8.63 -17.87 7.15
CA PHE A 378 9.43 -17.58 5.97
C PHE A 378 9.46 -18.79 5.04
N LYS A 379 8.48 -18.90 4.14
CA LYS A 379 8.39 -20.04 3.21
C LYS A 379 9.32 -19.94 2.01
N LYS A 380 9.57 -18.72 1.53
CA LYS A 380 10.26 -18.48 0.26
C LYS A 380 11.59 -17.76 0.38
N LEU A 381 12.07 -17.48 1.59
CA LEU A 381 13.32 -16.76 1.79
C LEU A 381 14.49 -17.54 1.16
N ARG A 382 15.33 -16.86 0.38
CA ARG A 382 16.48 -17.44 -0.33
C ARG A 382 17.74 -16.62 -0.20
N VAL A 383 17.64 -15.30 -0.01
CA VAL A 383 18.82 -14.42 0.01
C VAL A 383 18.75 -13.43 1.17
N ILE A 384 19.84 -13.33 1.92
CA ILE A 384 20.15 -12.21 2.83
C ILE A 384 21.41 -11.54 2.29
N GLY A 385 21.30 -10.26 1.94
CA GLY A 385 22.33 -9.54 1.17
C GLY A 385 23.51 -9.08 2.00
N GLY A 386 23.29 -8.61 3.23
CA GLY A 386 24.35 -8.05 4.06
C GLY A 386 24.98 -6.78 3.46
N GLU A 387 24.20 -5.98 2.72
CA GLU A 387 24.62 -4.64 2.25
C GLU A 387 24.92 -3.69 3.43
N SER A 388 24.23 -3.91 4.55
CA SER A 388 24.49 -3.33 5.87
C SER A 388 24.48 -4.44 6.91
N LEU A 389 25.31 -4.32 7.96
CA LEU A 389 25.54 -5.35 8.97
C LEU A 389 25.41 -4.75 10.38
N VAL A 390 24.93 -5.55 11.34
CA VAL A 390 24.94 -5.18 12.77
C VAL A 390 26.07 -5.94 13.44
N ASN A 391 27.09 -5.22 13.92
CA ASN A 391 28.30 -5.83 14.53
C ASN A 391 28.95 -6.92 13.67
N GLY A 392 28.89 -6.79 12.35
CA GLY A 392 29.42 -7.78 11.39
C GLY A 392 28.48 -8.94 11.06
N TYR A 393 27.26 -8.95 11.61
CA TYR A 393 26.28 -10.02 11.39
C TYR A 393 25.19 -9.61 10.39
N ALA A 394 24.81 -10.54 9.53
CA ALA A 394 23.72 -10.43 8.56
C ALA A 394 22.46 -11.19 9.00
N LEU A 395 22.62 -12.23 9.84
CA LEU A 395 21.50 -12.91 10.49
C LEU A 395 21.76 -12.99 11.99
N LEU A 396 20.88 -12.34 12.74
CA LEU A 396 20.95 -12.25 14.19
C LEU A 396 19.71 -12.91 14.79
N VAL A 397 19.90 -13.93 15.63
CA VAL A 397 18.79 -14.60 16.32
C VAL A 397 19.11 -14.71 17.80
N ASN A 398 18.56 -13.79 18.60
CA ASN A 398 18.90 -13.72 20.03
C ASN A 398 17.69 -13.45 20.94
N ASP A 399 17.75 -13.92 22.19
CA ASP A 399 16.73 -13.64 23.21
C ASP A 399 15.31 -14.12 22.86
N ASN A 400 15.20 -15.25 22.14
CA ASN A 400 13.92 -15.86 21.78
C ASN A 400 13.65 -17.08 22.67
N GLU A 401 13.12 -16.86 23.86
CA GLU A 401 12.98 -17.89 24.91
C GLU A 401 12.17 -19.13 24.50
N LYS A 402 11.20 -18.98 23.59
CA LYS A 402 10.29 -20.07 23.20
C LYS A 402 10.58 -20.68 21.82
N LEU A 403 11.51 -20.10 21.07
CA LEU A 403 11.88 -20.53 19.73
C LEU A 403 12.46 -21.94 19.78
N GLN A 404 11.95 -22.85 18.95
CA GLN A 404 12.32 -24.27 18.94
C GLN A 404 12.89 -24.72 17.60
N THR A 405 12.45 -24.11 16.51
CA THR A 405 12.92 -24.42 15.15
C THR A 405 13.20 -23.15 14.36
N LEU A 406 14.06 -23.25 13.36
CA LEU A 406 14.39 -22.14 12.47
C LEU A 406 13.44 -22.14 11.27
N PHE A 407 13.99 -22.21 10.08
CA PHE A 407 13.27 -22.09 8.82
C PHE A 407 12.74 -23.45 8.35
N PRO A 408 11.85 -23.49 7.35
CA PRO A 408 11.49 -24.74 6.70
C PRO A 408 12.73 -25.37 6.07
N LYS A 409 12.83 -26.71 6.05
CA LYS A 409 14.00 -27.44 5.49
C LYS A 409 14.39 -26.97 4.08
N ASP A 410 13.42 -26.63 3.25
CA ASP A 410 13.64 -26.10 1.91
C ASP A 410 14.40 -24.76 1.91
N VAL A 411 14.11 -23.88 2.88
CA VAL A 411 14.85 -22.64 3.09
C VAL A 411 16.21 -22.93 3.73
N GLU A 412 16.29 -23.78 4.76
CA GLU A 412 17.55 -24.13 5.43
C GLU A 412 18.61 -24.66 4.44
N ASN A 413 18.18 -25.35 3.39
CA ASN A 413 19.07 -25.95 2.38
C ASN A 413 19.42 -25.00 1.22
N ASN A 414 18.67 -23.92 1.03
CA ASN A 414 18.79 -23.05 -0.16
C ASN A 414 19.05 -21.58 0.17
N LEU A 415 19.08 -21.21 1.45
CA LEU A 415 19.38 -19.85 1.89
C LEU A 415 20.84 -19.50 1.60
N THR A 416 21.04 -18.32 1.02
CA THR A 416 22.35 -17.75 0.72
C THR A 416 22.53 -16.44 1.48
N ILE A 417 23.64 -16.31 2.19
CA ILE A 417 24.08 -15.06 2.82
C ILE A 417 25.25 -14.51 2.01
N LYS A 418 25.02 -13.38 1.34
CA LYS A 418 25.98 -12.79 0.41
C LYS A 418 27.18 -12.17 1.14
N SER A 419 26.94 -11.48 2.27
CA SER A 419 27.94 -10.81 3.09
C SER A 419 27.53 -10.86 4.57
N GLY A 420 28.51 -10.95 5.49
CA GLY A 420 28.29 -10.94 6.95
C GLY A 420 28.10 -12.32 7.60
N ASN A 421 28.20 -12.34 8.93
CA ASN A 421 28.19 -13.56 9.75
C ASN A 421 26.82 -13.85 10.39
N LEU A 422 26.73 -14.99 11.08
CA LEU A 422 25.60 -15.39 11.90
C LEU A 422 25.88 -15.21 13.40
N THR A 423 24.85 -14.90 14.17
CA THR A 423 24.90 -14.97 15.64
C THR A 423 23.66 -15.60 16.25
N PHE A 424 23.85 -16.49 17.23
CA PHE A 424 22.79 -17.18 17.97
C PHE A 424 23.09 -17.20 19.47
N HIS A 425 22.28 -16.48 20.26
CA HIS A 425 22.41 -16.40 21.73
C HIS A 425 21.06 -16.44 22.43
N TYR A 426 21.02 -16.93 23.67
CA TYR A 426 19.83 -16.89 24.53
C TYR A 426 18.54 -17.50 23.91
N ASN A 427 18.65 -18.44 22.96
CA ASN A 427 17.51 -19.16 22.40
C ASN A 427 17.30 -20.47 23.16
N ARG A 428 16.74 -20.36 24.36
CA ARG A 428 16.77 -21.43 25.38
C ARG A 428 16.14 -22.76 24.96
N LYS A 429 15.14 -22.74 24.07
CA LYS A 429 14.49 -23.95 23.54
C LYS A 429 14.94 -24.35 22.14
N LEU A 430 15.84 -23.57 21.52
CA LEU A 430 16.34 -23.84 20.18
C LEU A 430 17.60 -24.69 20.27
N CYS A 431 17.52 -25.90 19.76
CA CYS A 431 18.63 -26.83 19.88
C CYS A 431 19.86 -26.44 19.07
N VAL A 432 21.02 -26.43 19.73
CA VAL A 432 22.33 -26.17 19.13
C VAL A 432 22.57 -27.03 17.89
N ARG A 433 22.18 -28.32 17.92
CA ARG A 433 22.32 -29.22 16.77
C ARG A 433 21.58 -28.71 15.52
N LEU A 434 20.41 -28.09 15.69
CA LEU A 434 19.66 -27.51 14.58
C LEU A 434 20.40 -26.30 14.00
N ILE A 435 20.92 -25.44 14.86
CA ILE A 435 21.73 -24.27 14.46
C ILE A 435 22.96 -24.73 13.66
N ASN A 436 23.71 -25.71 14.18
CA ASN A 436 24.91 -26.24 13.50
C ASN A 436 24.59 -26.98 12.20
N THR A 437 23.39 -27.57 12.07
CA THR A 437 22.95 -28.20 10.82
C THR A 437 22.59 -27.11 9.81
N PHE A 438 21.88 -26.07 10.24
CA PHE A 438 21.55 -24.91 9.43
C PHE A 438 22.82 -24.20 8.92
N GLU A 439 23.78 -23.91 9.81
CA GLU A 439 25.05 -23.28 9.45
C GLU A 439 25.81 -24.05 8.36
N LYS A 440 25.77 -25.38 8.39
CA LYS A 440 26.43 -26.23 7.38
C LYS A 440 25.70 -26.26 6.04
N ASN A 441 24.38 -26.07 6.04
CA ASN A 441 23.55 -26.20 4.86
C ASN A 441 23.45 -24.91 4.05
N ILE A 442 23.56 -23.75 4.71
CA ILE A 442 23.47 -22.47 4.01
C ILE A 442 24.72 -22.18 3.17
N LYS A 443 24.54 -21.37 2.13
CA LYS A 443 25.64 -20.89 1.29
C LYS A 443 26.10 -19.53 1.81
N MET A 444 27.35 -19.43 2.27
CA MET A 444 27.94 -18.16 2.73
C MET A 444 29.18 -17.83 1.92
N SER A 445 29.32 -16.57 1.49
CA SER A 445 30.55 -16.05 0.90
C SER A 445 31.54 -15.74 2.04
N LYS A 446 32.49 -16.64 2.31
CA LYS A 446 33.42 -16.49 3.44
C LYS A 446 34.46 -15.40 3.17
N THR A 447 34.26 -14.19 3.68
CA THR A 447 35.25 -13.12 3.70
C THR A 447 35.95 -13.05 5.07
N ALA A 448 37.06 -13.80 5.23
CA ALA A 448 38.04 -13.67 6.33
C ALA A 448 37.54 -14.04 7.77
N PRO A 449 38.40 -14.13 8.80
CA PRO A 449 38.41 -15.23 9.80
C PRO A 449 37.47 -15.08 11.01
N ILE A 450 36.46 -14.20 10.96
CA ILE A 450 35.51 -14.09 12.07
C ILE A 450 34.52 -15.25 11.96
N LEU A 451 34.58 -16.18 12.91
CA LEU A 451 33.66 -17.31 13.01
C LEU A 451 32.24 -16.84 13.32
N ASN A 452 31.26 -17.63 12.89
CA ASN A 452 29.89 -17.48 13.37
C ASN A 452 29.85 -17.63 14.89
N ASP A 453 29.10 -16.76 15.57
CA ASP A 453 29.04 -16.70 17.02
C ASP A 453 27.81 -17.46 17.54
N ILE A 454 28.01 -18.74 17.86
CA ILE A 454 26.96 -19.65 18.30
C ILE A 454 27.30 -20.16 19.70
N SER A 455 26.55 -19.71 20.72
CA SER A 455 26.79 -20.14 22.10
C SER A 455 26.17 -21.52 22.38
N ASN A 456 27.01 -22.46 22.81
CA ASN A 456 26.55 -23.79 23.27
C ASN A 456 25.89 -23.75 24.67
N SER A 457 26.10 -22.67 25.42
CA SER A 457 25.64 -22.55 26.82
C SER A 457 24.29 -21.86 26.96
N THR A 458 23.92 -21.00 26.00
CA THR A 458 22.69 -20.19 26.05
C THR A 458 21.60 -20.66 25.08
N ASN A 459 21.92 -21.59 24.18
CA ASN A 459 20.98 -22.15 23.23
C ASN A 459 20.62 -23.59 23.61
N GLY A 460 19.34 -23.93 23.60
CA GLY A 460 18.87 -25.30 23.86
C GLY A 460 19.07 -25.77 25.31
N ASP A 461 19.28 -24.87 26.27
CA ASP A 461 19.46 -25.18 27.70
C ASP A 461 18.14 -25.56 28.42
N GLN A 462 16.99 -25.33 27.79
CA GLN A 462 15.64 -25.60 28.33
C GLN A 462 14.79 -26.55 27.48
N ALA A 463 15.36 -27.23 26.49
CA ALA A 463 14.65 -28.22 25.70
C ALA A 463 15.54 -29.43 25.34
N PRO A 464 15.00 -30.66 25.36
CA PRO A 464 15.76 -31.84 24.97
C PRO A 464 16.06 -31.83 23.47
N CYS A 465 17.35 -31.87 23.12
CA CYS A 465 17.81 -31.85 21.73
C CYS A 465 17.89 -33.21 21.05
N HIS A 466 17.94 -34.27 21.84
CA HIS A 466 17.90 -35.64 21.36
C HIS A 466 16.53 -36.24 21.64
N VAL A 467 15.62 -36.05 20.69
CA VAL A 467 14.25 -36.57 20.76
C VAL A 467 14.16 -37.88 20.01
N SER A 468 13.97 -38.98 20.73
CA SER A 468 13.67 -40.29 20.17
C SER A 468 12.20 -40.39 19.75
N THR A 469 11.88 -41.29 18.81
CA THR A 469 10.50 -41.45 18.34
C THR A 469 9.74 -42.44 19.23
N LEU A 470 8.58 -42.03 19.77
CA LEU A 470 7.63 -42.95 20.43
C LEU A 470 6.69 -43.56 19.39
N ASN A 471 6.42 -44.87 19.50
CA ASN A 471 5.44 -45.54 18.66
C ASN A 471 4.04 -45.40 19.27
N LEU A 472 3.34 -44.31 18.96
CA LEU A 472 1.96 -44.10 19.36
C LEU A 472 1.00 -44.89 18.46
N THR A 473 0.03 -45.57 19.06
CA THR A 473 -1.04 -46.25 18.33
C THR A 473 -2.39 -45.94 18.98
N VAL A 474 -3.37 -45.61 18.15
CA VAL A 474 -4.79 -45.54 18.55
C VAL A 474 -5.39 -46.89 18.16
N PHE A 475 -5.71 -47.73 19.14
CA PHE A 475 -6.07 -49.13 18.88
C PHE A 475 -7.57 -49.42 18.95
N GLN A 476 -8.34 -48.53 19.56
CA GLN A 476 -9.81 -48.63 19.63
C GLN A 476 -10.40 -47.24 19.75
N VAL A 477 -11.53 -46.99 19.09
CA VAL A 477 -12.23 -45.70 19.08
C VAL A 477 -13.74 -45.94 19.13
N THR A 478 -14.45 -45.17 19.96
CA THR A 478 -15.93 -45.11 20.05
C THR A 478 -16.42 -43.70 19.68
N GLY A 479 -17.72 -43.39 19.80
CA GLY A 479 -18.23 -42.04 19.56
C GLY A 479 -17.61 -40.96 20.46
N HIS A 480 -17.23 -41.31 21.69
CA HIS A 480 -16.76 -40.34 22.70
C HIS A 480 -15.39 -40.67 23.32
N VAL A 481 -14.81 -41.82 23.01
CA VAL A 481 -13.58 -42.30 23.65
C VAL A 481 -12.59 -42.81 22.61
N ALA A 482 -11.31 -42.49 22.78
CA ALA A 482 -10.23 -43.09 22.00
C ALA A 482 -9.20 -43.74 22.94
N PHE A 483 -8.82 -44.98 22.66
CA PHE A 483 -7.83 -45.74 23.42
C PHE A 483 -6.48 -45.68 22.72
N LEU A 484 -5.47 -45.22 23.46
CA LEU A 484 -4.11 -45.04 22.97
C LEU A 484 -3.14 -45.95 23.73
N LYS A 485 -2.09 -46.37 23.05
CA LYS A 485 -0.93 -46.99 23.68
C LYS A 485 0.35 -46.55 22.97
N TRP A 486 1.44 -46.40 23.72
CA TRP A 486 2.75 -46.16 23.15
C TRP A 486 3.84 -46.93 23.88
N ASP A 487 4.99 -47.07 23.21
CA ASP A 487 6.17 -47.73 23.80
C ASP A 487 6.70 -46.92 24.99
N ARG A 488 7.07 -47.61 26.07
CA ARG A 488 7.70 -46.94 27.21
C ARG A 488 9.08 -46.41 26.81
N TYR A 489 9.32 -45.12 27.08
CA TYR A 489 10.62 -44.50 26.90
C TYR A 489 11.63 -45.10 27.88
N LYS A 490 12.74 -45.65 27.35
CA LYS A 490 13.82 -46.23 28.13
C LYS A 490 14.93 -45.20 28.29
N MET A 491 15.31 -44.91 29.53
CA MET A 491 16.41 -44.00 29.85
C MET A 491 17.26 -44.60 30.98
N GLY A 492 18.55 -44.26 31.00
CA GLY A 492 19.49 -44.69 32.05
C GLY A 492 19.05 -44.25 33.45
N ASP A 493 18.66 -42.98 33.63
CA ASP A 493 18.05 -42.49 34.87
C ASP A 493 16.53 -42.33 34.71
N THR A 494 15.77 -43.24 35.32
CA THR A 494 14.31 -43.25 35.25
C THR A 494 13.65 -42.13 36.05
N ARG A 495 14.38 -41.46 36.96
CA ARG A 495 13.89 -40.33 37.77
C ARG A 495 13.77 -39.04 36.97
N ALA A 496 14.46 -38.98 35.83
CA ALA A 496 14.46 -37.79 34.99
C ALA A 496 13.19 -37.66 34.13
N LEU A 497 12.45 -38.77 33.93
CA LEU A 497 11.15 -38.77 33.26
C LEU A 497 10.02 -38.55 34.27
N ILE A 498 9.41 -37.37 34.22
CA ILE A 498 8.33 -36.95 35.13
C ILE A 498 6.99 -37.53 34.66
N SER A 499 6.61 -37.28 33.40
CA SER A 499 5.33 -37.73 32.83
C SER A 499 5.37 -37.86 31.31
N TYR A 500 4.32 -38.44 30.75
CA TYR A 500 4.00 -38.33 29.33
C TYR A 500 2.85 -37.33 29.15
N VAL A 501 2.98 -36.41 28.20
CA VAL A 501 1.97 -35.41 27.86
C VAL A 501 1.32 -35.79 26.55
N ILE A 502 0.04 -36.14 26.58
CA ILE A 502 -0.78 -36.36 25.38
C ILE A 502 -1.30 -35.01 24.93
N LYS A 503 -1.14 -34.68 23.65
CA LYS A 503 -1.69 -33.47 23.04
C LYS A 503 -2.63 -33.84 21.91
N TYR A 504 -3.85 -33.30 21.92
CA TYR A 504 -4.85 -33.57 20.89
C TYR A 504 -5.70 -32.34 20.56
N LYS A 505 -6.14 -32.21 19.30
CA LYS A 505 -7.08 -31.18 18.84
C LYS A 505 -8.00 -31.70 17.72
N GLU A 506 -9.13 -31.03 17.52
CA GLU A 506 -9.99 -31.26 16.34
C GLU A 506 -9.23 -30.79 15.09
N ALA A 507 -9.23 -31.63 14.05
CA ALA A 507 -8.45 -31.39 12.85
C ALA A 507 -9.26 -31.85 11.63
N PRO A 508 -10.08 -30.98 11.02
CA PRO A 508 -10.88 -31.34 9.85
C PRO A 508 -10.02 -31.81 8.67
N PHE A 509 -8.82 -31.23 8.54
CA PHE A 509 -7.83 -31.53 7.51
C PHE A 509 -6.56 -32.14 8.12
N GLN A 510 -5.81 -32.92 7.34
CA GLN A 510 -4.57 -33.56 7.78
C GLN A 510 -3.31 -32.70 7.54
N ASN A 511 -3.42 -31.40 7.77
CA ASN A 511 -2.35 -30.41 7.52
C ASN A 511 -1.89 -29.68 8.79
N VAL A 512 -2.24 -30.20 9.97
CA VAL A 512 -1.96 -29.56 11.26
C VAL A 512 -0.48 -29.64 11.62
N SER A 513 0.09 -28.50 12.01
CA SER A 513 1.42 -28.40 12.60
C SER A 513 1.39 -28.54 14.13
N ILE A 514 2.39 -29.21 14.72
CA ILE A 514 2.55 -29.33 16.18
C ILE A 514 2.84 -28.00 16.89
N PHE A 515 3.09 -26.94 16.11
CA PHE A 515 3.37 -25.58 16.58
C PHE A 515 2.14 -24.68 16.60
N GLU A 516 1.02 -25.09 15.99
CA GLU A 516 -0.24 -24.33 16.01
C GLU A 516 -0.89 -24.34 17.40
N GLY A 517 -1.74 -23.35 17.70
CA GLY A 517 -2.75 -23.47 18.76
C GLY A 517 -2.28 -23.54 20.21
N ARG A 518 -1.52 -22.54 20.69
CA ARG A 518 -1.08 -22.45 22.11
C ARG A 518 -1.39 -21.11 22.79
N ASP A 519 -2.20 -20.26 22.17
CA ASP A 519 -2.70 -19.04 22.81
C ASP A 519 -3.88 -19.36 23.70
N ALA A 520 -3.76 -19.09 25.00
CA ALA A 520 -4.80 -19.33 26.01
C ALA A 520 -6.14 -18.60 25.72
N CYS A 521 -6.18 -17.71 24.73
CA CYS A 521 -7.33 -16.90 24.34
C CYS A 521 -7.91 -17.27 22.95
N SER A 522 -7.39 -18.30 22.27
CA SER A 522 -7.92 -18.78 20.99
C SER A 522 -8.73 -20.07 21.20
N ASP A 523 -9.80 -20.28 20.44
CA ASP A 523 -10.58 -21.54 20.52
C ASP A 523 -9.85 -22.74 19.87
N ASP A 524 -8.75 -22.49 19.16
CA ASP A 524 -7.90 -23.51 18.50
C ASP A 524 -6.70 -23.90 19.37
N ILE A 525 -6.92 -24.45 20.57
CA ILE A 525 -5.85 -24.86 21.50
C ILE A 525 -5.66 -26.39 21.52
N TRP A 526 -4.41 -26.86 21.53
CA TRP A 526 -4.10 -28.25 21.86
C TRP A 526 -4.54 -28.60 23.27
N LYS A 527 -5.51 -29.52 23.39
CA LYS A 527 -5.89 -30.10 24.68
C LYS A 527 -4.76 -31.00 25.19
N THR A 528 -4.40 -30.86 26.46
CA THR A 528 -3.30 -31.60 27.09
C THR A 528 -3.82 -32.56 28.15
N ARG A 529 -3.28 -33.79 28.19
CA ARG A 529 -3.54 -34.75 29.26
C ARG A 529 -2.22 -35.38 29.72
N ASP A 530 -1.93 -35.25 31.01
CA ASP A 530 -0.72 -35.79 31.63
C ASP A 530 -0.93 -37.21 32.16
N ILE A 531 0.05 -38.07 31.89
CA ILE A 531 0.14 -39.45 32.40
C ILE A 531 1.43 -39.55 33.21
N LEU A 532 1.28 -39.53 34.53
CA LEU A 532 2.40 -39.64 35.47
C LEU A 532 3.13 -40.98 35.29
N ASN A 533 4.46 -40.93 35.34
CA ASN A 533 5.30 -42.12 35.30
C ASN A 533 5.26 -42.85 36.66
N LYS A 534 4.21 -43.64 36.92
CA LYS A 534 4.06 -44.38 38.18
C LYS A 534 4.93 -45.63 38.22
N ASN A 535 5.67 -45.80 39.33
CA ASN A 535 6.57 -46.94 39.59
C ASN A 535 5.88 -48.32 39.62
N THR A 536 4.55 -48.38 39.78
CA THR A 536 3.79 -49.63 39.90
C THR A 536 3.58 -50.37 38.57
N MET A 537 3.89 -49.77 37.42
CA MET A 537 3.73 -50.40 36.10
C MET A 537 5.05 -50.87 35.47
N LYS A 538 6.11 -51.15 36.25
CA LYS A 538 7.48 -51.43 35.73
C LYS A 538 7.57 -52.56 34.67
N ASN A 539 6.65 -53.53 34.67
CA ASN A 539 6.73 -54.70 33.79
C ASN A 539 6.01 -54.56 32.44
N SER A 540 5.22 -53.51 32.22
CA SER A 540 4.56 -53.30 30.91
C SER A 540 5.52 -52.67 29.89
N LYS A 541 5.60 -53.23 28.68
CA LYS A 541 6.37 -52.66 27.56
C LYS A 541 5.72 -51.39 26.99
N THR A 542 4.41 -51.24 27.17
CA THR A 542 3.61 -50.13 26.65
C THR A 542 2.88 -49.37 27.77
N ILE A 543 2.62 -48.09 27.52
CA ILE A 543 1.82 -47.23 28.38
C ILE A 543 0.43 -47.08 27.76
N PRO A 544 -0.64 -47.55 28.42
CA PRO A 544 -2.01 -47.32 27.95
C PRO A 544 -2.53 -45.96 28.44
N ALA A 545 -3.35 -45.33 27.62
CA ALA A 545 -4.16 -44.18 28.00
C ALA A 545 -5.47 -44.14 27.23
N LEU A 546 -6.38 -43.28 27.66
CA LEU A 546 -7.64 -43.03 26.97
C LEU A 546 -7.84 -41.52 26.81
N LEU A 547 -8.58 -41.10 25.80
CA LEU A 547 -9.12 -39.74 25.66
C LEU A 547 -10.64 -39.86 25.78
N VAL A 548 -11.25 -38.98 26.55
CA VAL A 548 -12.71 -38.96 26.82
C VAL A 548 -13.29 -37.63 26.37
N GLN A 549 -14.62 -37.56 26.31
CA GLN A 549 -15.37 -36.35 25.93
C GLN A 549 -15.01 -35.87 24.51
N LEU A 550 -14.76 -36.81 23.60
CA LEU A 550 -14.59 -36.52 22.18
C LEU A 550 -15.97 -36.34 21.53
N ARG A 551 -16.04 -35.54 20.46
CA ARG A 551 -17.24 -35.41 19.65
C ARG A 551 -17.39 -36.62 18.72
N PRO A 552 -18.60 -37.19 18.54
CA PRO A 552 -18.84 -38.23 17.55
C PRO A 552 -18.53 -37.75 16.14
N TRP A 553 -18.18 -38.69 15.26
CA TRP A 553 -17.89 -38.46 13.84
C TRP A 553 -16.89 -37.32 13.54
N THR A 554 -15.93 -37.08 14.44
CA THR A 554 -15.01 -35.95 14.38
C THR A 554 -13.58 -36.45 14.22
N GLN A 555 -12.81 -35.81 13.33
CA GLN A 555 -11.40 -36.13 13.13
C GLN A 555 -10.52 -35.35 14.12
N TYR A 556 -9.61 -36.06 14.77
CA TYR A 556 -8.67 -35.52 15.75
C TYR A 556 -7.23 -35.79 15.30
N ALA A 557 -6.36 -34.82 15.59
CA ALA A 557 -4.91 -35.00 15.52
C ALA A 557 -4.38 -35.23 16.94
N VAL A 558 -3.46 -36.19 17.13
CA VAL A 558 -2.89 -36.54 18.44
C VAL A 558 -1.40 -36.88 18.34
N PHE A 559 -0.63 -36.46 19.35
CA PHE A 559 0.73 -36.93 19.58
C PHE A 559 1.05 -36.98 21.07
N VAL A 560 2.13 -37.69 21.43
CA VAL A 560 2.60 -37.82 22.81
C VAL A 560 4.04 -37.36 22.89
N GLN A 561 4.39 -36.65 23.96
CA GLN A 561 5.77 -36.23 24.26
C GLN A 561 6.11 -36.51 25.72
N THR A 562 7.39 -36.75 26.02
CA THR A 562 7.89 -36.87 27.39
C THR A 562 8.04 -35.50 28.04
N TYR A 563 7.68 -35.40 29.31
CA TYR A 563 8.02 -34.27 30.18
C TYR A 563 9.18 -34.69 31.10
N MET A 564 10.32 -34.05 30.93
CA MET A 564 11.58 -34.41 31.58
C MET A 564 12.03 -33.31 32.55
N THR A 565 12.95 -33.65 33.47
CA THR A 565 13.65 -32.65 34.29
C THR A 565 14.51 -31.72 33.42
N SER A 566 14.67 -30.45 33.81
CA SER A 566 15.36 -29.42 33.02
C SER A 566 16.81 -29.74 32.65
N SER A 567 17.49 -30.62 33.37
CA SER A 567 18.88 -31.01 33.13
C SER A 567 19.09 -32.05 32.03
N THR A 568 18.02 -32.66 31.49
CA THR A 568 18.17 -33.73 30.49
C THR A 568 18.17 -33.21 29.06
N GLN A 569 19.19 -33.58 28.29
CA GLN A 569 19.27 -33.32 26.85
C GLN A 569 18.47 -34.33 25.99
N TYR A 570 17.91 -35.37 26.61
CA TYR A 570 17.21 -36.46 25.94
C TYR A 570 15.71 -36.43 26.26
N GLY A 571 14.90 -36.75 25.26
CA GLY A 571 13.46 -36.92 25.41
C GLY A 571 12.90 -37.84 24.34
N ALA A 572 11.58 -37.93 24.28
CA ALA A 572 10.89 -38.67 23.25
C ALA A 572 9.58 -38.02 22.84
N MET A 573 9.24 -38.13 21.57
CA MET A 573 7.99 -37.62 21.00
C MET A 573 7.50 -38.56 19.91
N SER A 574 6.19 -38.79 19.83
CA SER A 574 5.60 -39.58 18.75
C SER A 574 5.45 -38.75 17.47
N LYS A 575 5.23 -39.45 16.34
CA LYS A 575 4.67 -38.80 15.15
C LYS A 575 3.25 -38.30 15.46
N LEU A 576 2.80 -37.31 14.69
CA LEU A 576 1.41 -36.87 14.69
C LEU A 576 0.55 -37.93 14.00
N ILE A 577 -0.56 -38.31 14.63
CA ILE A 577 -1.49 -39.31 14.14
C ILE A 577 -2.87 -38.69 14.04
N TYR A 578 -3.60 -39.03 12.98
CA TYR A 578 -5.00 -38.66 12.80
C TYR A 578 -5.89 -39.86 13.05
N PHE A 579 -6.99 -39.66 13.76
CA PHE A 579 -8.04 -40.67 13.92
C PHE A 579 -9.41 -39.98 13.87
N ARG A 580 -10.45 -40.75 13.53
CA ARG A 580 -11.84 -40.27 13.51
C ARG A 580 -12.66 -41.08 14.51
N THR A 581 -13.46 -40.39 15.32
CA THR A 581 -14.41 -41.02 16.23
C THR A 581 -15.56 -41.68 15.48
N ALA A 582 -16.15 -42.72 16.07
CA ALA A 582 -17.32 -43.36 15.50
C ALA A 582 -18.53 -42.40 15.52
N ALA A 583 -19.56 -42.67 14.71
CA ALA A 583 -20.77 -41.86 14.70
C ALA A 583 -21.62 -42.01 15.98
N SER A 584 -21.42 -43.10 16.73
CA SER A 584 -22.14 -43.50 17.94
C SER A 584 -21.20 -44.09 18.98
#